data_AF-A0A7V1W9Y3-F1
#
_entry.id   AF-A0A7V1W9Y3-F1
#
_cell.length_a   1.000
_cell.length_b   1.000
_cell.length_c   1.000
_cell.angle_alpha   90.00
_cell.angle_beta   90.00
_cell.angle_gamma   90.00
#
_symmetry.space_group_name_H-M   'P 1'
#
loop_
_entity.id
_entity.type
_entity.pdbx_description
1 polymer ?
#
loop_
_entity_poly.entity_id
_entity_poly.type
_entity_poly.pdbx_seq_one_letter_code
_entity_poly.pdbx_strand_id
1 'polypeptide(L)'
;ALKAESARRVEEAQSLANKKDAELSEADRRRLRELNTMLQQQPAVLAQMRSIFQRMVNDKEQELMRQALNEVRGVVSQVAKGMNLAQVFDSSSLVYCTLDITPNVLQKVRKRQP
;
A
#
# COMPACT_ATOMS: atom_id res chain seq x y z
N ALA A 1 -10.95 -15.16 5.97
CA ALA A 1 -10.69 -15.69 7.33
C ALA A 1 -11.13 -14.73 8.43
N LEU A 2 -10.47 -13.57 8.63
CA LEU A 2 -10.75 -12.62 9.73
C LEU A 2 -12.21 -12.12 9.81
N LYS A 3 -12.85 -11.82 8.68
CA LYS A 3 -14.26 -11.37 8.64
C LYS A 3 -15.24 -12.46 9.08
N ALA A 4 -14.99 -13.71 8.69
CA ALA A 4 -15.83 -14.86 9.08
C ALA A 4 -15.67 -15.17 10.57
N GLU A 5 -14.45 -15.03 11.09
CA GLU A 5 -14.14 -15.20 12.51
C GLU A 5 -14.75 -14.09 13.38
N SER A 6 -14.77 -12.84 12.89
CA SER A 6 -15.49 -11.72 13.52
C SER A 6 -17.00 -11.98 13.57
N ALA A 7 -17.60 -12.43 12.46
CA ALA A 7 -19.03 -12.76 12.41
C ALA A 7 -19.41 -13.85 13.41
N ARG A 8 -18.60 -14.92 13.52
CA ARG A 8 -18.80 -15.98 14.52
C ARG A 8 -18.78 -15.46 15.96
N ARG A 9 -17.86 -14.54 16.29
CA ARG A 9 -17.79 -13.95 17.64
C ARG A 9 -18.98 -13.07 17.96
N VAL A 10 -19.51 -12.36 16.96
CA VAL A 10 -20.72 -11.54 17.09
C VAL A 10 -21.93 -12.45 17.31
N GLU A 11 -22.08 -13.52 16.53
CA GLU A 11 -23.15 -14.52 16.69
C GLU A 11 -23.07 -15.21 18.06
N GLU A 12 -21.87 -15.60 18.50
CA GLU A 12 -21.64 -16.20 19.83
C GLU A 12 -22.05 -15.22 20.94
N ALA A 13 -21.59 -13.96 20.89
CA ALA A 13 -21.94 -12.95 21.88
C ALA A 13 -23.45 -12.66 21.92
N GLN A 14 -24.11 -12.58 20.76
CA GLN A 14 -25.56 -12.39 20.68
C GLN A 14 -26.33 -13.60 21.23
N SER A 15 -25.91 -14.82 20.90
CA SER A 15 -26.56 -16.04 21.40
C SER A 15 -26.45 -16.17 22.93
N LEU A 16 -25.31 -15.81 23.50
CA LEU A 16 -25.09 -15.83 24.95
C LEU A 16 -25.84 -14.69 25.65
N ALA A 17 -25.92 -13.50 25.05
CA ALA A 17 -26.65 -12.37 25.59
C ALA A 17 -28.18 -12.56 25.57
N ASN A 18 -28.69 -13.39 24.66
CA ASN A 18 -30.13 -13.69 24.56
C ASN A 18 -30.62 -14.79 25.52
N LYS A 19 -29.71 -15.49 26.23
CA LYS A 19 -30.09 -16.45 27.28
C LYS A 19 -30.68 -15.70 28.47
N LYS A 20 -31.70 -16.27 29.12
CA LYS A 20 -32.25 -15.68 30.36
C LYS A 20 -31.17 -15.69 31.46
N ASP A 21 -31.12 -14.66 32.30
CA ASP A 21 -30.12 -14.52 33.38
C ASP A 21 -30.05 -15.71 34.35
N ALA A 22 -31.16 -16.43 34.51
CA ALA A 22 -31.27 -17.64 35.32
C ALA A 22 -30.57 -18.88 34.71
N GLU A 23 -30.28 -18.86 33.41
CA GLU A 23 -29.65 -19.95 32.64
C GLU A 23 -28.17 -19.67 32.31
N LEU A 24 -27.69 -18.47 32.66
CA LEU A 24 -26.30 -18.06 32.45
C LEU A 24 -25.40 -18.60 33.55
N SER A 25 -24.53 -19.56 33.21
CA SER A 25 -23.49 -20.04 34.12
C SER A 25 -22.42 -18.96 34.36
N GLU A 26 -21.61 -19.11 35.42
CA GLU A 26 -20.44 -18.24 35.62
C GLU A 26 -19.47 -18.27 34.42
N ALA A 27 -19.36 -19.43 33.74
CA ALA A 27 -18.53 -19.58 32.56
C ALA A 27 -19.06 -18.76 31.39
N ASP A 28 -20.38 -18.76 31.14
CA ASP A 28 -20.99 -17.93 30.09
C ASP A 28 -20.77 -16.44 30.36
N ARG A 29 -20.87 -15.99 31.61
CA ARG A 29 -20.62 -14.59 32.01
C ARG A 29 -19.15 -14.18 31.85
N ARG A 30 -18.21 -15.10 32.03
CA ARG A 30 -16.78 -14.85 31.74
C ARG A 30 -16.55 -14.74 30.24
N ARG A 31 -17.10 -15.69 29.46
CA ARG A 31 -16.99 -15.71 28.00
C ARG A 31 -17.59 -14.46 27.34
N LEU A 32 -18.77 -14.01 27.78
CA LEU A 32 -19.39 -12.77 27.30
C LEU A 32 -18.50 -11.53 27.54
N ARG A 33 -17.87 -11.43 28.72
CA ARG A 33 -16.95 -10.34 29.02
C ARG A 33 -15.73 -10.37 28.09
N GLU A 34 -15.13 -11.53 27.88
CA GLU A 34 -14.03 -11.71 26.94
C GLU A 34 -14.41 -11.32 25.50
N LEU A 35 -15.55 -11.82 25.01
CA LEU A 35 -16.06 -11.51 23.68
C LEU A 35 -16.30 -10.01 23.51
N ASN A 36 -16.91 -9.35 24.51
CA ASN A 36 -17.13 -7.91 24.48
C ASN A 36 -15.82 -7.12 24.46
N THR A 37 -14.82 -7.51 25.25
CA THR A 37 -13.49 -6.89 25.21
C THR A 37 -12.83 -7.07 23.84
N MET A 38 -12.91 -8.27 23.25
CA MET A 38 -12.36 -8.54 21.92
C MET A 38 -13.07 -7.73 20.83
N LEU A 39 -14.40 -7.61 20.89
CA LEU A 39 -15.20 -6.85 19.92
C LEU A 39 -14.93 -5.35 20.03
N GLN A 40 -14.71 -4.82 21.25
CA GLN A 40 -14.35 -3.41 21.45
C GLN A 40 -12.97 -3.07 20.89
N GLN A 41 -11.99 -3.97 20.99
CA GLN A 41 -10.64 -3.74 20.51
C GLN A 41 -10.48 -3.98 18.99
N GLN A 42 -11.35 -4.80 18.39
CA GLN A 42 -11.25 -5.20 16.99
C GLN A 42 -11.24 -4.03 15.98
N PRO A 43 -12.11 -3.00 16.09
CA PRO A 43 -12.07 -1.86 15.18
C PRO A 43 -10.73 -1.11 15.20
N ALA A 44 -10.16 -0.90 16.39
CA ALA A 44 -8.88 -0.21 16.54
C ALA A 44 -7.73 -1.00 15.90
N VAL A 45 -7.70 -2.33 16.14
CA VAL A 45 -6.70 -3.22 15.54
C VAL A 45 -6.83 -3.23 14.01
N LEU A 46 -8.05 -3.33 13.47
CA LEU A 46 -8.27 -3.32 12.01
C LEU A 46 -7.88 -1.98 11.38
N ALA A 47 -8.18 -0.85 12.04
CA ALA A 47 -7.76 0.46 11.57
C ALA A 47 -6.23 0.60 11.55
N GLN A 48 -5.55 0.11 12.59
CA GLN A 48 -4.10 0.09 12.66
C GLN A 48 -3.48 -0.79 11.55
N MET A 49 -4.01 -1.99 11.35
CA MET A 49 -3.55 -2.88 10.27
C MET A 49 -3.72 -2.23 8.89
N ARG A 50 -4.85 -1.58 8.63
CA ARG A 50 -5.08 -0.84 7.38
C ARG A 50 -4.07 0.29 7.21
N SER A 51 -3.79 1.05 8.27
CA SER A 51 -2.77 2.12 8.24
C SER A 51 -1.37 1.59 7.95
N ILE A 52 -0.98 0.47 8.56
CA ILE A 52 0.32 -0.17 8.32
C ILE A 52 0.39 -0.65 6.87
N PHE A 53 -0.65 -1.33 6.38
CA PHE A 53 -0.70 -1.80 5.00
C PHE A 53 -0.60 -0.66 4.00
N GLN A 54 -1.34 0.42 4.21
CA GLN A 54 -1.26 1.59 3.34
C GLN A 54 0.14 2.20 3.32
N ARG A 55 0.81 2.30 4.47
CA ARG A 55 2.19 2.78 4.54
C ARG A 55 3.14 1.87 3.78
N MET A 56 3.07 0.56 3.99
CA MET A 56 3.92 -0.40 3.26
C MET A 56 3.74 -0.31 1.74
N VAL A 57 2.49 -0.16 1.27
CA VAL A 57 2.20 0.01 -0.16
C VAL A 57 2.80 1.30 -0.68
N ASN A 58 2.57 2.42 0.02
CA ASN A 58 3.10 3.74 -0.38
C ASN A 58 4.63 3.74 -0.39
N ASP A 59 5.27 3.14 0.62
CA ASP A 59 6.72 3.07 0.72
C ASP A 59 7.30 2.24 -0.42
N LYS A 60 6.65 1.11 -0.77
CA LYS A 60 7.09 0.28 -1.88
C LYS A 60 6.91 0.97 -3.23
N GLU A 61 5.81 1.67 -3.42
CA GLU A 61 5.55 2.47 -4.62
C GLU A 61 6.64 3.56 -4.78
N GLN A 62 6.96 4.28 -3.71
CA GLN A 62 8.03 5.29 -3.73
C GLN A 62 9.40 4.68 -4.03
N GLU A 63 9.72 3.51 -3.47
CA GLU A 63 10.97 2.81 -3.74
C GLU A 63 11.09 2.45 -5.23
N LEU A 64 10.06 1.81 -5.79
CA LEU A 64 10.02 1.40 -7.20
C LEU A 64 10.08 2.61 -8.14
N MET A 65 9.35 3.68 -7.82
CA MET A 65 9.38 4.92 -8.60
C MET A 65 10.79 5.55 -8.58
N ARG A 66 11.47 5.59 -7.43
CA ARG A 66 12.86 6.09 -7.34
C ARG A 66 13.81 5.24 -8.17
N GLN A 67 13.68 3.91 -8.14
CA GLN A 67 14.50 3.00 -8.95
C GLN A 67 14.29 3.27 -10.44
N ALA A 68 13.03 3.31 -10.89
CA ALA A 68 12.69 3.59 -12.29
C ALA A 68 13.21 4.96 -12.75
N LEU A 69 13.08 6.01 -11.93
CA LEU A 69 13.61 7.34 -12.25
C LEU A 69 15.14 7.34 -12.38
N ASN A 70 15.85 6.62 -11.51
CA ASN A 70 17.30 6.51 -11.59
C ASN A 70 17.75 5.76 -12.85
N GLU A 71 17.03 4.70 -13.25
CA GLU A 71 17.29 4.00 -14.50
C GLU A 71 17.09 4.91 -15.72
N VAL A 72 15.98 5.64 -15.78
CA VAL A 72 15.69 6.59 -16.86
C VAL A 72 16.76 7.68 -16.91
N ARG A 73 17.16 8.27 -15.79
CA ARG A 73 18.26 9.25 -15.72
C ARG A 73 19.60 8.69 -16.22
N GLY A 74 19.87 7.42 -15.91
CA GLY A 74 21.03 6.71 -16.44
C GLY A 74 21.00 6.62 -17.97
N VAL A 75 19.84 6.28 -18.55
CA VAL A 75 19.67 6.22 -20.01
C VAL A 75 19.76 7.61 -20.64
N VAL A 76 19.12 8.63 -20.05
CA VAL A 76 19.23 10.04 -20.49
C VAL A 76 20.70 10.45 -20.55
N SER A 77 21.47 10.15 -19.50
CA SER A 77 22.90 10.48 -19.45
C SER A 77 23.71 9.77 -20.54
N GLN A 78 23.38 8.51 -20.87
CA GLN A 78 24.04 7.79 -21.96
C GLN A 78 23.70 8.35 -23.34
N VAL A 79 22.45 8.78 -23.56
CA VAL A 79 22.04 9.44 -24.81
C VAL A 79 22.72 10.79 -24.94
N ALA A 80 22.68 11.61 -23.89
CA ALA A 80 23.34 12.91 -23.85
C ALA A 80 24.84 12.81 -24.16
N LYS A 81 25.55 11.87 -23.52
CA LYS A 81 26.97 11.58 -23.84
C LYS A 81 27.18 11.18 -25.29
N GLY A 82 26.34 10.30 -25.82
CA GLY A 82 26.44 9.87 -27.23
C GLY A 82 26.17 10.98 -28.24
N MET A 83 25.46 12.02 -27.83
CA MET A 83 25.14 13.20 -28.65
C MET A 83 26.02 14.42 -28.30
N ASN A 84 27.05 14.25 -27.46
CA ASN A 84 27.92 15.33 -26.98
C ASN A 84 27.17 16.51 -26.32
N LEU A 85 26.08 16.21 -25.60
CA LEU A 85 25.31 17.22 -24.88
C LEU A 85 25.85 17.39 -23.47
N ALA A 86 26.21 18.63 -23.12
CA ALA A 86 26.70 18.98 -21.79
C ALA A 86 25.58 19.02 -20.73
N GLN A 87 24.36 19.38 -21.14
CA GLN A 87 23.22 19.52 -20.24
C GLN A 87 21.93 19.07 -20.92
N VAL A 88 21.01 18.52 -20.13
CA VAL A 88 19.65 18.17 -20.54
C VAL A 88 18.71 18.84 -19.56
N PHE A 89 17.68 19.49 -20.09
CA PHE A 89 16.62 20.14 -19.31
C PHE A 89 15.33 19.32 -19.39
N ASP A 90 14.53 19.40 -18.34
CA ASP A 90 13.18 18.84 -18.37
C ASP A 90 12.27 19.72 -19.25
N SER A 91 11.43 19.09 -20.07
CA SER A 91 10.55 19.83 -20.99
C SER A 91 9.56 20.77 -20.27
N SER A 92 9.19 20.49 -19.01
CA SER A 92 8.30 21.35 -18.24
C SER A 92 8.89 22.72 -17.90
N SER A 93 10.22 22.86 -17.96
CA SER A 93 10.89 24.15 -17.78
C SER A 93 11.18 24.88 -19.09
N LEU A 94 10.74 24.34 -20.24
CA LEU A 94 11.01 24.89 -21.57
C LEU A 94 9.70 25.26 -22.28
N VAL A 95 9.65 26.46 -22.85
CA VAL A 95 8.53 26.88 -23.73
C VAL A 95 8.79 26.46 -25.18
N TYR A 96 10.06 26.44 -25.60
CA TYR A 96 10.50 26.07 -26.93
C TYR A 96 11.86 25.38 -26.88
N CYS A 97 12.04 24.33 -27.67
CA CYS A 97 13.29 23.60 -27.83
C CYS A 97 13.36 22.98 -29.23
N THR A 98 14.54 23.04 -29.86
CA THR A 98 14.78 22.42 -31.18
C THR A 98 15.34 21.01 -31.07
N LEU A 99 15.93 20.65 -29.93
CA LEU A 99 16.58 19.36 -29.71
C LEU A 99 15.89 18.58 -28.59
N ASP A 100 14.91 17.76 -28.98
CA ASP A 100 14.25 16.80 -28.10
C ASP A 100 14.89 15.42 -28.22
N ILE A 101 15.49 14.94 -27.12
CA ILE A 101 16.12 13.61 -27.05
C ILE A 101 15.18 12.52 -26.50
N THR A 102 13.94 12.87 -26.13
CA THR A 102 12.94 11.94 -25.58
C THR A 102 12.76 10.71 -26.47
N PRO A 103 12.64 10.82 -27.81
CA PRO A 103 12.51 9.65 -28.69
C PRO A 103 13.72 8.70 -28.60
N ASN A 104 14.94 9.24 -28.53
CA ASN A 104 16.17 8.46 -28.43
C ASN A 104 16.26 7.73 -27.08
N VAL A 105 15.87 8.40 -26.00
CA VAL A 105 15.82 7.82 -24.65
C VAL A 105 14.80 6.68 -24.59
N LEU A 106 13.57 6.90 -25.10
CA LEU A 106 12.53 5.87 -25.15
C LEU A 106 12.97 4.64 -25.92
N GLN A 107 13.65 4.82 -27.06
CA GLN A 107 14.18 3.70 -27.84
C GLN A 107 15.18 2.87 -27.03
N LYS A 108 16.08 3.51 -26.27
CA LYS A 108 17.05 2.80 -25.42
C LYS A 108 16.41 2.12 -24.23
N VAL A 109 15.40 2.71 -23.60
CA VAL A 109 14.68 2.09 -22.49
C VAL A 109 13.96 0.82 -22.96
N ARG A 110 13.24 0.88 -24.09
CA ARG A 110 12.52 -0.27 -24.65
C ARG A 110 13.44 -1.45 -25.01
N LYS A 111 14.64 -1.17 -25.53
CA LYS A 111 15.65 -2.21 -25.83
C LYS A 111 16.25 -2.89 -24.60
N ARG A 112 16.04 -2.34 -23.40
CA ARG A 112 16.54 -2.91 -22.13
C ARG A 112 15.50 -3.78 -21.41
N GLN A 113 14.24 -3.78 -21.85
CA GLN A 113 13.25 -4.72 -21.36
C GLN A 113 13.56 -6.10 -21.97
N PRO A 114 13.71 -7.16 -21.15
CA PRO A 114 13.97 -8.52 -21.64
C PRO A 114 12.82 -9.04 -22.51
#